data_AF-A0A6S6UBA3-F1
#
_entry.id   AF-A0A6S6UBA3-F1
#
_cell.length_a   1.000
_cell.length_b   1.000
_cell.length_c   1.000
_cell.angle_alpha   90.00
_cell.angle_beta   90.00
_cell.angle_gamma   90.00
#
_symmetry.space_group_name_H-M   'P 1'
#
loop_
_entity.id
_entity.type
_entity.pdbx_description
1 polymer ?
#
loop_
_entity_poly.entity_id
_entity_poly.type
_entity_poly.pdbx_seq_one_letter_code
_entity_poly.pdbx_strand_id
1 'polypeptide(L)'
;MQKLYISITVLFLTFTLFANASTSNTMTSELMMIVKQQQYLAKKVSDDYIAFQADQKNANKKMKMKKSIQSFNKNHLKLITNKNNTKMINQKLTKVDKIWKIAHKLSETKKHSVMLVTSMDDIGLKMKELRSLYQKTSK
;
A
#
# COMPACT_ATOMS: atom_id res chain seq x y z
N MET A 1 -47.57 -48.97 16.85
CA MET A 1 -47.56 -47.63 16.24
C MET A 1 -46.28 -46.90 16.65
N GLN A 2 -45.13 -47.29 16.09
CA GLN A 2 -43.81 -46.80 16.52
C GLN A 2 -42.88 -46.72 15.31
N LYS A 3 -43.18 -45.84 14.36
CA LYS A 3 -42.31 -45.54 13.21
C LYS A 3 -42.60 -44.13 12.68
N LEU A 4 -42.21 -43.07 13.40
CA LEU A 4 -42.21 -41.73 12.79
C LEU A 4 -41.42 -40.64 13.55
N TYR A 5 -40.24 -40.91 14.10
CA TYR A 5 -39.44 -39.85 14.75
C TYR A 5 -37.92 -39.95 14.55
N ILE A 6 -37.44 -40.53 13.43
CA ILE A 6 -35.98 -40.65 13.18
C ILE A 6 -35.56 -40.03 11.82
N SER A 7 -36.39 -39.20 11.19
CA SER A 7 -36.03 -38.62 9.88
C SER A 7 -35.94 -37.09 9.83
N ILE A 8 -36.08 -36.38 10.96
CA ILE A 8 -35.99 -34.91 11.00
C ILE A 8 -34.96 -34.47 12.04
N THR A 9 -33.75 -35.02 11.96
CA THR A 9 -32.62 -34.55 12.79
C THR A 9 -31.27 -34.73 12.10
N VAL A 10 -31.24 -34.72 10.75
CA VAL A 10 -29.98 -34.80 9.98
C VAL A 10 -29.90 -33.70 8.91
N LEU A 11 -30.74 -32.66 8.96
CA LEU A 11 -30.80 -31.64 7.90
C LEU A 11 -30.26 -30.25 8.27
N PHE A 12 -29.50 -30.09 9.35
CA PHE A 12 -28.93 -28.79 9.74
C PHE A 12 -27.49 -28.85 10.28
N LEU A 13 -26.61 -29.63 9.65
CA LEU A 13 -25.22 -29.74 10.11
C LEU A 13 -24.15 -29.77 9.01
N THR A 14 -24.39 -29.15 7.85
CA THR A 14 -23.38 -29.06 6.78
C THR A 14 -23.31 -27.69 6.09
N PHE A 15 -23.65 -26.60 6.78
CA PHE A 15 -23.54 -25.25 6.19
C PHE A 15 -22.59 -24.32 6.94
N THR A 16 -21.33 -24.71 7.18
CA THR A 16 -20.29 -23.75 7.63
C THR A 16 -18.86 -24.17 7.28
N LEU A 17 -18.53 -24.52 6.03
CA LEU A 17 -17.10 -24.73 5.67
C LEU A 17 -16.62 -24.12 4.34
N PHE A 18 -17.42 -23.32 3.63
CA PHE A 18 -17.01 -22.74 2.32
C PHE A 18 -16.91 -21.21 2.27
N ALA A 19 -16.53 -20.53 3.36
CA ALA A 19 -16.41 -19.07 3.37
C ALA A 19 -14.97 -18.49 3.36
N ASN A 20 -13.92 -19.32 3.51
CA ASN A 20 -12.57 -18.80 3.82
C ASN A 20 -11.55 -18.78 2.68
N ALA A 21 -11.82 -19.35 1.50
CA ALA A 21 -10.84 -19.41 0.41
C ALA A 21 -10.84 -18.18 -0.51
N SER A 22 -11.94 -17.42 -0.58
CA SER A 22 -12.13 -16.34 -1.57
C SER A 22 -11.59 -14.99 -1.10
N THR A 23 -11.38 -14.80 0.21
CA THR A 23 -11.02 -13.50 0.82
C THR A 23 -9.52 -13.22 0.82
N SER A 24 -8.66 -14.24 0.87
CA SER A 24 -7.20 -14.05 0.87
C SER A 24 -6.68 -13.57 -0.49
N ASN A 25 -7.25 -14.10 -1.59
CA ASN A 25 -6.87 -13.72 -2.95
C ASN A 25 -7.30 -12.30 -3.32
N THR A 26 -8.46 -11.85 -2.86
CA THR A 26 -8.96 -10.48 -3.11
C THR A 26 -8.20 -9.44 -2.28
N MET A 27 -7.89 -9.73 -1.01
CA MET A 27 -7.05 -8.84 -0.21
C MET A 27 -5.62 -8.71 -0.76
N THR A 28 -5.05 -9.80 -1.26
CA THR A 28 -3.69 -9.76 -1.82
C THR A 28 -3.64 -8.97 -3.14
N SER A 29 -4.68 -9.06 -3.97
CA SER A 29 -4.77 -8.26 -5.20
C SER A 29 -4.96 -6.77 -4.92
N GLU A 30 -5.74 -6.39 -3.91
CA GLU A 30 -5.88 -5.00 -3.46
C GLU A 30 -4.53 -4.43 -2.97
N LEU A 31 -3.80 -5.16 -2.13
CA LEU A 31 -2.50 -4.70 -1.64
C LEU A 31 -1.48 -4.58 -2.75
N MET A 32 -1.46 -5.51 -3.70
CA MET A 32 -0.62 -5.38 -4.89
C MET A 32 -0.95 -4.12 -5.70
N MET A 33 -2.23 -3.78 -5.83
CA MET A 33 -2.64 -2.54 -6.49
C MET A 33 -2.15 -1.32 -5.71
N ILE A 34 -2.30 -1.31 -4.38
CA ILE A 34 -1.81 -0.21 -3.53
C ILE A 34 -0.28 -0.08 -3.64
N VAL A 35 0.48 -1.16 -3.66
CA VAL A 35 1.94 -1.13 -3.86
C VAL A 35 2.31 -0.54 -5.22
N LYS A 36 1.61 -0.93 -6.30
CA LYS A 36 1.82 -0.34 -7.64
C LYS A 36 1.52 1.16 -7.64
N GLN A 37 0.43 1.57 -6.99
CA GLN A 37 0.09 2.99 -6.83
C GLN A 37 1.15 3.71 -6.02
N GLN A 38 1.68 3.11 -4.96
CA GLN A 38 2.72 3.70 -4.13
C GLN A 38 4.03 3.92 -4.90
N GLN A 39 4.40 2.98 -5.77
CA GLN A 39 5.52 3.15 -6.70
C GLN A 39 5.31 4.34 -7.64
N TYR A 40 4.12 4.44 -8.26
CA TYR A 40 3.77 5.58 -9.11
C TYR A 40 3.78 6.90 -8.34
N LEU A 41 3.22 6.90 -7.13
CA LEU A 41 3.15 8.09 -6.28
C LEU A 41 4.53 8.57 -5.84
N ALA A 42 5.50 7.67 -5.60
CA ALA A 42 6.88 8.07 -5.32
C ALA A 42 7.46 8.91 -6.47
N LYS A 43 7.33 8.41 -7.71
CA LYS A 43 7.72 9.18 -8.90
C LYS A 43 6.93 10.49 -9.01
N LYS A 44 5.62 10.45 -8.79
CA LYS A 44 4.76 11.63 -8.91
C LYS A 44 5.10 12.72 -7.88
N VAL A 45 5.42 12.36 -6.65
CA VAL A 45 5.88 13.30 -5.61
C VAL A 45 7.17 13.99 -6.06
N SER A 46 8.11 13.22 -6.63
CA SER A 46 9.35 13.76 -7.20
C SER A 46 9.07 14.76 -8.33
N ASP A 47 8.28 14.36 -9.33
CA ASP A 47 7.94 15.18 -10.49
C ASP A 47 7.18 16.47 -10.08
N ASP A 48 6.17 16.35 -9.19
CA ASP A 48 5.38 17.50 -8.71
C ASP A 48 6.23 18.46 -7.86
N TYR A 49 7.18 17.94 -7.06
CA TYR A 49 8.10 18.76 -6.28
C TYR A 49 9.05 19.54 -7.18
N ILE A 50 9.66 18.90 -8.18
CA ILE A 50 10.53 19.58 -9.15
C ILE A 50 9.74 20.68 -9.86
N ALA A 51 8.53 20.38 -10.33
CA ALA A 51 7.67 21.36 -10.99
C ALA A 51 7.36 22.56 -10.08
N PHE A 52 7.02 22.32 -8.82
CA PHE A 52 6.78 23.40 -7.85
C PHE A 52 8.05 24.22 -7.57
N GLN A 53 9.20 23.57 -7.43
CA GLN A 53 10.47 24.27 -7.18
C GLN A 53 10.90 25.16 -8.35
N ALA A 54 10.59 24.76 -9.59
CA ALA A 54 10.85 25.58 -10.78
C ALA A 54 9.99 26.86 -10.83
N ASP A 55 8.87 26.90 -10.10
CA ASP A 55 7.92 28.02 -10.11
C ASP A 55 7.17 28.09 -8.77
N GLN A 56 7.87 28.57 -7.74
CA GLN A 56 7.40 28.53 -6.35
C GLN A 56 6.18 29.42 -6.07
N LYS A 57 5.85 30.36 -6.97
CA LYS A 57 4.69 31.24 -6.84
C LYS A 57 3.40 30.58 -7.34
N ASN A 58 3.51 29.46 -8.05
CA ASN A 58 2.37 28.80 -8.66
C ASN A 58 1.60 27.93 -7.67
N ALA A 59 0.46 28.45 -7.22
CA ALA A 59 -0.43 27.77 -6.27
C ALA A 59 -0.92 26.40 -6.78
N ASN A 60 -1.13 26.25 -8.09
CA ASN A 60 -1.58 25.00 -8.69
C ASN A 60 -0.51 23.91 -8.60
N LYS A 61 0.76 24.25 -8.85
CA LYS A 61 1.88 23.30 -8.72
C LYS A 61 2.09 22.89 -7.24
N LYS A 62 2.01 23.85 -6.32
CA LYS A 62 2.02 23.57 -4.87
C LYS A 62 0.89 22.62 -4.45
N MET A 63 -0.32 22.84 -4.97
CA MET A 63 -1.48 21.98 -4.70
C MET A 63 -1.27 20.56 -5.24
N LYS A 64 -0.74 20.40 -6.47
CA LYS A 64 -0.44 19.07 -7.04
C LYS A 64 0.54 18.29 -6.17
N MET A 65 1.64 18.91 -5.77
CA MET A 65 2.63 18.32 -4.84
C MET A 65 1.98 17.89 -3.51
N LYS A 66 1.16 18.76 -2.90
CA LYS A 66 0.44 18.39 -1.67
C LYS A 66 -0.49 17.19 -1.87
N LYS A 67 -1.21 17.14 -2.99
CA LYS A 67 -2.13 16.02 -3.31
C LYS A 67 -1.38 14.70 -3.53
N SER A 68 -0.23 14.71 -4.21
CA SER A 68 0.58 13.51 -4.38
C SER A 68 1.17 13.02 -3.05
N ILE A 69 1.66 13.93 -2.20
CA ILE A 69 2.11 13.60 -0.83
C ILE A 69 0.98 12.99 0.01
N GLN A 70 -0.21 13.60 0.01
CA GLN A 70 -1.37 13.09 0.74
C GLN A 70 -1.78 11.69 0.26
N SER A 71 -1.78 11.47 -1.06
CA SER A 71 -2.09 10.17 -1.65
C SER A 71 -1.04 9.13 -1.28
N PHE A 72 0.24 9.50 -1.30
CA PHE A 72 1.34 8.64 -0.85
C PHE A 72 1.18 8.25 0.62
N ASN A 73 0.89 9.22 1.50
CA ASN A 73 0.67 9.00 2.93
C ASN A 73 -0.49 8.03 3.18
N LYS A 74 -1.62 8.22 2.49
CA LYS A 74 -2.79 7.35 2.60
C LYS A 74 -2.46 5.90 2.23
N ASN A 75 -1.79 5.69 1.10
CA ASN A 75 -1.43 4.36 0.64
C ASN A 75 -0.35 3.72 1.53
N HIS A 76 0.65 4.50 1.96
CA HIS A 76 1.68 4.05 2.90
C HIS A 76 1.06 3.52 4.20
N LEU A 77 0.14 4.30 4.78
CA LEU A 77 -0.56 3.93 6.01
C LEU A 77 -1.27 2.59 5.86
N LYS A 78 -2.06 2.41 4.77
CA LYS A 78 -2.74 1.15 4.48
C LYS A 78 -1.79 -0.04 4.42
N LEU A 79 -0.61 0.14 3.81
CA LEU A 79 0.38 -0.92 3.69
C LEU A 79 0.99 -1.29 5.05
N ILE A 80 1.42 -0.30 5.85
CA ILE A 80 2.11 -0.56 7.12
C ILE A 80 1.17 -1.07 8.22
N THR A 81 -0.13 -0.74 8.17
CA THR A 81 -1.11 -1.20 9.17
C THR A 81 -1.78 -2.52 8.81
N ASN A 82 -1.42 -3.13 7.67
CA ASN A 82 -2.04 -4.40 7.27
C ASN A 82 -1.55 -5.55 8.15
N LYS A 83 -2.48 -6.18 8.88
CA LYS A 83 -2.22 -7.29 9.80
C LYS A 83 -1.78 -8.58 9.09
N ASN A 84 -2.10 -8.74 7.82
CA ASN A 84 -1.78 -9.93 7.02
C ASN A 84 -0.37 -9.86 6.41
N ASN A 85 0.39 -8.81 6.68
CA ASN A 85 1.77 -8.71 6.22
C ASN A 85 2.65 -9.76 6.89
N THR A 86 3.44 -10.47 6.09
CA THR A 86 4.50 -11.34 6.60
C THR A 86 5.60 -10.52 7.29
N LYS A 87 6.41 -11.16 8.14
CA LYS A 87 7.58 -10.52 8.78
C LYS A 87 8.51 -9.86 7.75
N MET A 88 8.75 -10.52 6.61
CA MET A 88 9.58 -9.99 5.51
C MET A 88 8.98 -8.73 4.88
N ILE A 89 7.67 -8.72 4.65
CA ILE A 89 6.94 -7.55 4.11
C ILE A 89 7.04 -6.39 5.11
N ASN A 90 6.78 -6.63 6.40
CA ASN A 90 6.88 -5.60 7.43
C ASN A 90 8.29 -5.02 7.55
N GLN A 91 9.33 -5.84 7.43
CA GLN A 91 10.72 -5.37 7.42
C GLN A 91 11.01 -4.44 6.23
N LYS A 92 10.54 -4.79 5.01
CA LYS A 92 10.70 -3.90 3.84
C LYS A 92 9.91 -2.61 3.98
N LEU A 93 8.66 -2.69 4.44
CA LEU A 93 7.81 -1.52 4.69
C LEU A 93 8.41 -0.59 5.76
N THR A 94 9.05 -1.13 6.78
CA THR A 94 9.77 -0.33 7.79
C THR A 94 10.94 0.45 7.17
N LYS A 95 11.66 -0.14 6.21
CA LYS A 95 12.75 0.57 5.49
C LYS A 95 12.19 1.71 4.64
N VAL A 96 11.11 1.45 3.91
CA VAL A 96 10.39 2.48 3.15
C VAL A 96 9.93 3.60 4.09
N ASP A 97 9.34 3.27 5.23
CA ASP A 97 8.83 4.24 6.20
C ASP A 97 9.92 5.18 6.71
N LYS A 98 11.10 4.64 7.01
CA LYS A 98 12.27 5.45 7.43
C LYS A 98 12.69 6.43 6.35
N ILE A 99 12.78 5.98 5.09
CA ILE A 99 13.14 6.86 3.96
C ILE A 99 12.05 7.91 3.74
N TRP A 100 10.79 7.50 3.79
CA TRP A 100 9.66 8.40 3.61
C TRP A 100 9.61 9.51 4.67
N LYS A 101 9.85 9.19 5.95
CA LYS A 101 9.90 10.21 7.02
C LYS A 101 10.93 11.31 6.75
N ILE A 102 12.11 10.93 6.25
CA ILE A 102 13.16 11.88 5.88
C ILE A 102 12.69 12.69 4.66
N ALA A 103 12.25 12.00 3.61
CA ALA A 103 11.85 12.61 2.35
C ALA A 103 10.66 13.58 2.52
N HIS A 104 9.65 13.21 3.31
CA HIS A 104 8.50 14.05 3.65
C HIS A 104 8.96 15.36 4.30
N LYS A 105 9.85 15.28 5.29
CA LYS A 105 10.44 16.48 5.91
C LYS A 105 11.21 17.32 4.90
N LEU A 106 11.96 16.71 4.00
CA LEU A 106 12.68 17.44 2.95
C LEU A 106 11.73 18.17 2.00
N SER A 107 10.58 17.59 1.69
CA SER A 107 9.55 18.17 0.81
C SER A 107 8.94 19.47 1.36
N GLU A 108 9.02 19.69 2.67
CA GLU A 108 8.60 20.93 3.34
C GLU A 108 9.67 22.03 3.24
N THR A 109 10.90 21.68 2.86
CA THR A 109 12.03 22.61 2.74
C THR A 109 12.32 22.97 1.28
N LYS A 110 12.86 24.19 1.08
CA LYS A 110 13.23 24.70 -0.25
C LYS A 110 14.61 24.23 -0.75
N LYS A 111 15.39 23.51 0.06
CA LYS A 111 16.86 23.41 -0.12
C LYS A 111 17.41 22.00 -0.44
N HIS A 112 16.57 21.01 -0.73
CA HIS A 112 17.06 19.62 -0.82
C HIS A 112 16.39 18.81 -1.94
N SER A 113 16.23 19.41 -3.12
CA SER A 113 15.56 18.76 -4.25
C SER A 113 16.18 17.42 -4.62
N VAL A 114 17.51 17.37 -4.74
CA VAL A 114 18.23 16.14 -5.10
C VAL A 114 17.98 15.03 -4.08
N MET A 115 18.11 15.31 -2.78
CA MET A 115 17.91 14.31 -1.73
C MET A 115 16.47 13.79 -1.69
N LEU A 116 15.47 14.65 -1.93
CA LEU A 116 14.07 14.22 -2.04
C LEU A 116 13.89 13.29 -3.24
N VAL A 117 14.38 13.70 -4.41
CA VAL A 117 14.27 12.95 -5.66
C VAL A 117 14.92 11.57 -5.50
N THR A 118 16.15 11.50 -5.00
CA THR A 118 16.85 10.23 -4.78
C THR A 118 16.14 9.35 -3.76
N SER A 119 15.53 9.93 -2.72
CA SER A 119 14.74 9.19 -1.73
C SER A 119 13.46 8.61 -2.35
N MET A 120 12.80 9.37 -3.23
CA MET A 120 11.62 8.89 -3.95
C MET A 120 11.97 7.77 -4.93
N ASP A 121 13.11 7.86 -5.61
CA ASP A 121 13.58 6.79 -6.50
C ASP A 121 13.89 5.51 -5.72
N ASP A 122 14.58 5.60 -4.59
CA ASP A 122 14.84 4.43 -3.73
C ASP A 122 13.53 3.80 -3.21
N ILE A 123 12.57 4.62 -2.78
CA ILE A 123 11.23 4.14 -2.41
C ILE A 123 10.58 3.42 -3.60
N GLY A 124 10.65 3.98 -4.80
CA GLY A 124 10.10 3.36 -6.02
C GLY A 124 10.69 1.98 -6.30
N LEU A 125 12.01 1.83 -6.17
CA LEU A 125 12.70 0.55 -6.31
C LEU A 125 12.26 -0.46 -5.24
N LYS A 126 12.18 -0.02 -3.97
CA LYS A 126 11.72 -0.89 -2.87
C LYS A 126 10.26 -1.31 -3.03
N MET A 127 9.40 -0.46 -3.59
CA MET A 127 8.01 -0.83 -3.91
C MET A 127 7.93 -1.89 -5.01
N LYS A 128 8.82 -1.81 -6.02
CA LYS A 128 8.94 -2.85 -7.05
C LYS A 128 9.31 -4.20 -6.44
N GLU A 129 10.27 -4.23 -5.51
CA GLU A 129 10.63 -5.45 -4.78
C GLU A 129 9.49 -5.97 -3.90
N LEU A 130 8.80 -5.06 -3.21
CA LEU A 130 7.68 -5.40 -2.33
C LEU A 130 6.52 -6.05 -3.11
N ARG A 131 6.25 -5.55 -4.32
CA ARG A 131 5.26 -6.14 -5.24
C ARG A 131 5.56 -7.62 -5.53
N SER A 132 6.82 -7.96 -5.76
CA SER A 132 7.24 -9.34 -5.98
C SER A 132 7.07 -10.21 -4.73
N LEU A 133 7.14 -9.65 -3.52
CA LEU A 133 6.83 -10.39 -2.31
C LEU A 133 5.35 -10.69 -2.17
N TYR A 134 4.47 -9.70 -2.38
CA TYR A 134 3.01 -9.92 -2.33
C TYR A 134 2.54 -10.94 -3.38
N GLN A 135 3.16 -10.96 -4.56
CA GLN A 135 2.86 -11.95 -5.60
C GLN A 135 3.28 -13.38 -5.22
N LYS A 136 4.32 -13.54 -4.38
CA LYS A 136 4.75 -14.85 -3.89
C LYS A 136 3.85 -15.37 -2.80
N THR A 137 3.24 -14.49 -2.00
CA THR A 137 2.31 -14.87 -0.93
C THR A 137 0.89 -15.16 -1.44
N SER A 138 0.58 -14.83 -2.69
CA SER A 138 -0.72 -15.12 -3.33
C SER A 138 -0.78 -16.46 -4.06
N LYS A 139 0.33 -17.20 -4.09
CA LYS A 139 0.44 -18.54 -4.70
C LYS A 139 0.42 -19.59 -3.61
#